data_AF-A0A7W8DQB0-F1
#
_entry.id   AF-A0A7W8DQB0-F1
#
_cell.length_a   1.000
_cell.length_b   1.000
_cell.length_c   1.000
_cell.angle_alpha   90.00
_cell.angle_beta   90.00
_cell.angle_gamma   90.00
#
_symmetry.space_group_name_H-M   'P 1'
#
loop_
_entity.id
_entity.type
_entity.pdbx_description
1 polymer ?
#
loop_
_entity_poly.entity_id
_entity_poly.type
_entity_poly.pdbx_seq_one_letter_code
_entity_poly.pdbx_strand_id
1 'polypeptide(L)'
;MSASPSRSKIKAPAEIRRLEDLPNIGQKLAADLRLAGVMQPLDLLNREPLSLFRDLAPIMGPRHDPCVFYTLLAVRHFLQHSEAFSWWKFTAQGKEILKR
;
A
#
# COMPACT_ATOMS: atom_id res chain seq x y z
N MET A 1 -7.34 24.74 -3.12
CA MET A 1 -6.45 24.24 -4.19
C MET A 1 -5.69 23.04 -3.67
N SER A 2 -6.13 21.82 -3.98
CA SER A 2 -5.30 20.62 -3.87
C SER A 2 -5.61 19.79 -5.09
N ALA A 3 -4.70 19.81 -6.05
CA ALA A 3 -4.82 19.12 -7.32
C ALA A 3 -4.88 17.61 -7.06
N SER A 4 -6.01 16.98 -7.39
CA SER A 4 -6.09 15.54 -7.54
C SER A 4 -5.10 15.11 -8.63
N PRO A 5 -4.20 14.15 -8.37
CA PRO A 5 -3.31 13.68 -9.42
C PRO A 5 -4.14 13.02 -10.53
N SER A 6 -3.72 13.28 -11.76
CA SER A 6 -4.26 12.76 -13.02
C SER A 6 -4.74 11.31 -12.90
N ARG A 7 -5.97 11.04 -13.37
CA ARG A 7 -6.53 9.70 -13.60
C ARG A 7 -5.65 8.95 -14.60
N SER A 8 -4.52 8.43 -14.15
CA SER A 8 -3.90 7.28 -14.81
C SER A 8 -4.93 6.16 -14.70
N LYS A 9 -5.36 5.60 -15.84
CA LYS A 9 -6.25 4.43 -15.85
C LYS A 9 -5.64 3.39 -14.91
N ILE A 10 -6.38 2.98 -13.88
CA ILE A 10 -5.92 1.93 -12.98
C ILE A 10 -5.72 0.69 -13.83
N LYS A 11 -4.50 0.15 -13.82
CA LYS A 11 -4.14 -1.04 -14.59
C LYS A 11 -4.91 -2.24 -14.05
N ALA A 12 -5.34 -3.15 -14.93
CA ALA A 12 -5.90 -4.41 -14.48
C ALA A 12 -4.82 -5.20 -13.72
N PRO A 13 -5.15 -6.06 -12.74
CA PRO A 13 -4.15 -6.82 -11.98
C PRO A 13 -3.15 -7.61 -12.85
N ALA A 14 -3.58 -8.11 -14.01
CA ALA A 14 -2.73 -8.81 -14.98
C ALA A 14 -1.64 -7.91 -15.62
N GLU A 15 -1.82 -6.58 -15.60
CA GLU A 15 -0.89 -5.60 -16.15
C GLU A 15 0.05 -5.00 -15.09
N ILE A 16 -0.16 -5.35 -13.82
CA ILE A 16 0.63 -4.87 -12.69
C ILE A 16 1.98 -5.59 -12.68
N ARG A 17 3.05 -4.87 -13.01
CA ARG A 17 4.42 -5.41 -13.09
C ARG A 17 5.32 -4.81 -12.02
N ARG A 18 5.02 -3.58 -11.59
CA ARG A 18 5.83 -2.79 -10.66
C ARG A 18 5.01 -2.39 -9.45
N LEU A 19 5.68 -2.10 -8.34
CA LEU A 19 5.00 -1.60 -7.14
C LEU A 19 4.29 -0.27 -7.40
N GLU A 20 4.86 0.60 -8.24
CA GLU A 20 4.26 1.89 -8.59
C GLU A 20 3.04 1.77 -9.52
N ASP A 21 2.79 0.58 -10.08
CA ASP A 21 1.56 0.31 -10.82
C ASP A 21 0.36 0.09 -9.90
N LEU A 22 0.60 -0.22 -8.62
CA LEU A 22 -0.45 -0.49 -7.64
C LEU A 22 -1.15 0.82 -7.23
N PRO A 23 -2.48 0.77 -7.01
CA PRO A 23 -3.20 1.92 -6.50
C PRO A 23 -2.62 2.34 -5.14
N ASN A 24 -2.57 3.65 -4.88
CA ASN A 24 -2.07 4.26 -3.64
C ASN A 24 -0.55 4.13 -3.40
N ILE A 25 0.22 3.44 -4.26
CA ILE A 25 1.67 3.32 -4.09
C ILE A 25 2.41 4.29 -5.03
N GLY A 26 3.00 5.32 -4.45
CA GLY A 26 3.95 6.20 -5.14
C GLY A 26 5.39 5.69 -5.05
N GLN A 27 6.29 6.33 -5.82
CA GLN A 27 7.71 5.98 -5.91
C GLN A 27 8.41 5.84 -4.55
N LYS A 28 8.10 6.75 -3.61
CA LYS A 28 8.71 6.78 -2.27
C LYS A 28 8.33 5.54 -1.44
N LEU A 29 7.03 5.22 -1.38
CA LEU A 29 6.57 4.03 -0.67
C LEU A 29 7.06 2.75 -1.36
N ALA A 30 7.11 2.72 -2.69
CA ALA A 30 7.70 1.60 -3.43
C ALA A 30 9.18 1.39 -3.10
N ALA A 31 9.95 2.47 -2.90
CA ALA A 31 11.34 2.36 -2.46
C ALA A 31 11.45 1.81 -1.02
N ASP A 32 10.64 2.33 -0.09
CA ASP A 32 10.59 1.83 1.29
C ASP A 32 10.19 0.33 1.33
N LEU A 33 9.22 -0.08 0.50
CA LEU A 33 8.80 -1.49 0.34
C LEU A 33 9.93 -2.39 -0.16
N ARG A 34 10.70 -1.94 -1.16
CA ARG A 34 11.88 -2.68 -1.65
C ARG A 34 12.93 -2.87 -0.56
N LEU A 35 13.16 -1.84 0.25
CA LEU A 35 14.06 -1.95 1.41
C LEU A 35 13.53 -2.93 2.48
N ALA A 36 12.20 -3.09 2.59
CA ALA A 36 11.55 -4.09 3.45
C ALA A 36 11.48 -5.51 2.83
N GLY A 37 12.14 -5.72 1.69
CA GLY A 37 12.20 -7.00 0.98
C GLY A 37 10.98 -7.32 0.12
N VAL A 38 10.12 -6.34 -0.17
CA VAL A 38 9.00 -6.46 -1.12
C VAL A 38 9.48 -5.96 -2.48
N MET A 39 9.82 -6.87 -3.40
CA MET A 39 10.45 -6.53 -4.68
C MET A 39 9.44 -6.37 -5.81
N GLN A 40 8.34 -7.12 -5.75
CA GLN A 40 7.29 -7.13 -6.77
C GLN A 40 5.89 -7.15 -6.13
N PRO A 41 4.85 -6.73 -6.88
CA PRO A 41 3.47 -6.65 -6.39
C PRO A 41 2.94 -7.92 -5.72
N LEU A 42 3.29 -9.11 -6.23
CA LEU A 42 2.82 -10.38 -5.68
C LEU A 42 3.41 -10.71 -4.31
N ASP A 43 4.57 -10.16 -3.95
CA ASP A 43 5.17 -10.39 -2.63
C ASP A 43 4.27 -9.86 -1.49
N LEU A 44 3.43 -8.86 -1.79
CA LEU A 44 2.46 -8.29 -0.85
C LEU A 44 1.33 -9.27 -0.47
N LEU A 45 1.03 -10.27 -1.31
CA LEU A 45 0.06 -11.32 -0.99
C LEU A 45 0.62 -12.33 0.02
N ASN A 46 1.95 -12.53 -0.01
CA ASN A 46 2.66 -13.45 0.87
C ASN A 46 3.06 -12.84 2.22
N ARG A 47 2.83 -11.54 2.40
CA ARG A 47 3.13 -10.80 3.63
C ARG A 47 1.85 -10.39 4.33
N GLU A 48 1.79 -10.56 5.64
CA GLU A 48 0.70 -10.03 6.45
C GLU A 48 0.86 -8.49 6.58
N PRO A 49 -0.20 -7.70 6.31
CA PRO A 49 -0.09 -6.23 6.24
C PRO A 49 0.44 -5.56 7.52
N LEU A 50 0.04 -6.00 8.71
CA LEU A 50 0.48 -5.41 9.98
C LEU A 50 1.95 -5.72 10.25
N SER A 51 2.42 -6.90 9.89
CA SER A 51 3.82 -7.31 9.99
C SER A 51 4.68 -6.50 9.04
N LEU A 52 4.27 -6.37 7.77
CA LEU A 52 4.96 -5.51 6.81
C LEU A 52 4.96 -4.03 7.25
N PHE A 53 3.86 -3.54 7.80
CA PHE A 53 3.81 -2.18 8.37
C PHE A 53 4.85 -2.02 9.50
N ARG A 54 4.95 -2.97 10.42
CA ARG A 54 5.99 -2.93 11.47
C ARG A 54 7.40 -2.97 10.90
N ASP A 55 7.65 -3.76 9.86
CA ASP A 55 8.95 -3.86 9.19
C ASP A 55 9.35 -2.54 8.49
N LEU A 56 8.37 -1.73 8.08
CA LEU A 56 8.61 -0.41 7.47
C LEU A 56 8.99 0.65 8.50
N ALA A 57 8.68 0.48 9.79
CA ALA A 57 8.98 1.45 10.84
C ALA A 57 10.47 1.89 10.88
N PRO A 58 11.46 0.97 10.94
CA PRO A 58 12.87 1.37 10.95
C PRO A 58 13.34 2.02 9.63
N ILE A 59 12.70 1.74 8.50
CA ILE A 59 13.05 2.29 7.18
C ILE A 59 12.49 3.70 7.00
N MET A 60 11.25 3.89 7.43
CA MET A 60 10.52 5.15 7.25
C MET A 60 10.84 6.16 8.34
N GLY A 61 11.22 5.70 9.53
CA GLY A 61 11.51 6.55 10.68
C GLY A 61 10.33 7.46 11.02
N PRO A 62 10.55 8.77 11.22
CA PRO A 62 9.47 9.72 11.53
C PRO A 62 8.36 9.82 10.47
N ARG A 63 8.58 9.30 9.26
CA ARG A 63 7.56 9.28 8.18
C ARG A 63 6.57 8.12 8.33
N HIS A 64 6.74 7.26 9.33
CA HIS A 64 5.96 6.05 9.49
C HIS A 64 4.55 6.33 10.04
N ASP A 65 3.69 6.85 9.17
CA ASP A 65 2.33 7.24 9.51
C ASP A 65 1.33 6.07 9.41
N PRO A 66 0.25 6.04 10.22
CA PRO A 66 -0.79 5.00 10.14
C PRO A 66 -1.46 4.86 8.76
N CYS A 67 -1.45 5.92 7.93
CA CYS A 67 -2.01 5.86 6.57
C CYS A 67 -1.25 4.89 5.66
N VAL A 68 0.01 4.57 5.97
CA VAL A 68 0.78 3.53 5.28
C VAL A 68 0.13 2.17 5.49
N PHE A 69 -0.28 1.84 6.72
CA PHE A 69 -0.99 0.60 6.99
C PHE A 69 -2.30 0.52 6.22
N TYR A 70 -3.07 1.60 6.16
CA TYR A 70 -4.33 1.64 5.41
C TYR A 70 -4.10 1.48 3.90
N THR A 71 -2.98 1.99 3.41
CA THR A 71 -2.52 1.78 2.03
C THR A 71 -2.22 0.31 1.78
N LEU A 72 -1.53 -0.38 2.68
CA LEU A 72 -1.26 -1.82 2.55
C LEU A 72 -2.56 -2.65 2.53
N LEU A 73 -3.55 -2.30 3.35
CA LEU A 73 -4.87 -2.94 3.33
C LEU A 73 -5.60 -2.73 1.98
N ALA A 74 -5.60 -1.51 1.47
CA ALA A 74 -6.23 -1.18 0.19
C ALA A 74 -5.56 -1.91 -0.99
N VAL A 75 -4.23 -1.97 -0.98
CA VAL A 75 -3.45 -2.67 -2.01
C VAL A 75 -3.68 -4.18 -1.96
N ARG A 76 -3.73 -4.77 -0.77
CA ARG A 76 -4.05 -6.20 -0.62
C ARG A 76 -5.45 -6.50 -1.14
N HIS A 77 -6.44 -5.67 -0.80
CA HIS A 77 -7.80 -5.80 -1.33
C HIS A 77 -7.82 -5.75 -2.87
N PHE A 78 -7.13 -4.78 -3.47
CA PHE A 78 -7.02 -4.69 -4.92
C PHE A 78 -6.39 -5.94 -5.55
N LEU A 79 -5.31 -6.47 -4.98
CA LEU A 79 -4.65 -7.67 -5.49
C LEU A 79 -5.55 -8.93 -5.38
N GLN A 80 -6.45 -8.98 -4.40
CA GLN A 80 -7.35 -10.12 -4.18
C GLN A 80 -8.65 -10.03 -4.98
N HIS A 81 -9.17 -8.82 -5.19
CA HIS A 81 -10.52 -8.60 -5.71
C HIS A 81 -10.55 -7.84 -7.04
N SER A 82 -9.40 -7.37 -7.53
CA SER A 82 -9.29 -6.51 -8.73
C SER A 82 -10.05 -5.18 -8.62
N GLU A 83 -10.47 -4.78 -7.42
CA GLU A 83 -11.21 -3.56 -7.16
C GLU A 83 -10.31 -2.55 -6.45
N ALA A 84 -10.15 -1.36 -7.06
CA ALA A 84 -9.27 -0.34 -6.54
C ALA A 84 -10.04 0.70 -5.75
N PHE A 85 -9.66 0.85 -4.47
CA PHE A 85 -10.18 1.88 -3.59
C PHE A 85 -9.07 2.80 -3.11
N SER A 86 -9.43 4.03 -2.80
CA SER A 86 -8.56 4.93 -2.06
C SER A 86 -8.28 4.37 -0.66
N TRP A 87 -7.04 4.50 -0.18
CA TRP A 87 -6.61 3.99 1.12
C TRP A 87 -7.49 4.43 2.30
N TRP A 88 -8.07 5.64 2.27
CA TRP A 88 -8.86 6.15 3.39
C TRP A 88 -10.16 5.37 3.65
N LYS A 89 -10.65 4.59 2.68
CA LYS A 89 -11.77 3.65 2.88
C LYS A 89 -11.44 2.58 3.94
N PHE A 90 -10.16 2.29 4.16
CA PHE A 90 -9.68 1.30 5.12
C PHE A 90 -9.30 1.92 6.47
N THR A 91 -9.53 3.22 6.68
CA THR A 91 -9.15 3.92 7.93
C THR A 91 -9.82 3.28 9.15
N ALA A 92 -11.11 2.97 9.09
CA ALA A 92 -11.84 2.40 10.23
C ALA A 92 -11.29 1.01 10.60
N GLN A 93 -11.13 0.13 9.62
CA GLN A 93 -10.53 -1.20 9.80
C GLN A 93 -9.10 -1.09 10.33
N GLY A 94 -8.28 -0.23 9.73
CA GLY A 94 -6.88 -0.09 10.12
C GLY A 94 -6.72 0.47 11.54
N LYS A 95 -7.54 1.45 11.93
CA LYS A 95 -7.57 1.95 13.32
C LYS A 95 -7.95 0.85 14.29
N GLU A 96 -8.90 -0.01 13.96
CA GLU A 96 -9.31 -1.10 14.84
C GLU A 96 -8.18 -2.12 15.04
N ILE A 97 -7.45 -2.47 13.98
CA ILE A 97 -6.32 -3.39 14.07
C ILE A 97 -5.16 -2.76 14.87
N LEU A 98 -4.86 -1.48 14.67
CA LEU A 98 -3.74 -0.80 15.36
C LEU A 98 -4.01 -0.46 16.83
N LYS A 99 -5.24 -0.59 17.32
CA LYS A 99 -5.59 -0.41 18.74
C LYS A 99 -5.23 -1.62 19.61
N ARG A 100 -4.98 -2.77 18.99
CA ARG A 100 -4.67 -4.04 19.64
C ARG A 100 -3.17 -4.23 19.77
#